data_AF-A0A8T6JB23-F1
#
_entry.id   AF-A0A8T6JB23-F1
#
_cell.length_a   1.000
_cell.length_b   1.000
_cell.length_c   1.000
_cell.angle_alpha   90.00
_cell.angle_beta   90.00
_cell.angle_gamma   90.00
#
_symmetry.space_group_name_H-M   'P 1'
#
loop_
_entity.id
_entity.type
_entity.pdbx_description
1 polymer ?
#
loop_
_entity_poly.entity_id
_entity_poly.type
_entity_poly.pdbx_seq_one_letter_code
_entity_poly.pdbx_strand_id
1 'polypeptide(L)'
;MTAHRLLVALVAGLMAGALHAAPARIDGIRVAEYDSKTRVVLELDQPRSHTIEVLDNQPRVVVDLYSARMSATLPQRGTGIVRRMRHGRHPGDMLRVVFDL
;
A
#
# COMPACT_ATOMS: atom_id res chain seq x y z
N MET A 1 -41.73 -23.73 13.55
CA MET A 1 -41.38 -22.66 12.57
C MET A 1 -40.53 -21.52 13.15
N THR A 2 -40.54 -21.29 14.47
CA THR A 2 -39.78 -20.22 15.14
C THR A 2 -38.29 -20.52 15.30
N ALA A 3 -37.91 -21.75 15.68
CA ALA A 3 -36.51 -22.14 15.87
C ALA A 3 -35.67 -22.08 14.58
N HIS A 4 -36.27 -22.46 13.44
CA HIS A 4 -35.59 -22.42 12.14
C HIS A 4 -35.31 -20.98 11.69
N ARG A 5 -36.23 -20.05 11.97
CA ARG A 5 -36.04 -18.61 11.69
C ARG A 5 -34.94 -18.00 12.55
N LEU A 6 -34.85 -18.40 13.82
CA LEU A 6 -33.79 -17.95 14.73
C LEU A 6 -32.41 -18.48 14.31
N LEU A 7 -32.34 -19.74 13.87
CA LEU A 7 -31.11 -20.34 13.36
C LEU A 7 -30.62 -19.63 12.08
N VAL A 8 -31.54 -19.34 11.14
CA VAL A 8 -31.21 -18.62 9.90
C VAL A 8 -30.72 -17.19 10.19
N ALA A 9 -31.37 -16.48 11.13
CA ALA A 9 -30.94 -15.13 11.53
C ALA A 9 -29.55 -15.13 12.20
N LEU A 10 -29.25 -16.13 13.04
CA LEU A 10 -27.95 -16.27 13.69
C LEU A 10 -26.82 -16.55 12.68
N VAL A 11 -27.07 -17.45 11.73
CA VAL A 11 -26.11 -17.77 10.65
C VAL A 11 -25.87 -16.56 9.75
N ALA A 12 -26.92 -15.82 9.39
CA ALA A 12 -26.79 -14.59 8.61
C ALA A 12 -26.02 -13.49 9.36
N GLY A 13 -26.23 -13.34 10.67
CA GLY A 13 -25.47 -12.39 11.51
C GLY A 13 -24.00 -12.74 11.64
N LEU A 14 -23.66 -14.03 11.74
CA LEU A 14 -22.27 -14.52 11.78
C LEU A 14 -21.53 -14.29 10.45
N MET A 15 -22.21 -14.41 9.31
CA MET A 15 -21.63 -14.15 7.99
C MET A 15 -21.42 -12.67 7.71
N ALA A 16 -22.16 -11.77 8.36
CA ALA A 16 -22.02 -10.33 8.20
C ALA A 16 -20.78 -9.75 8.92
N GLY A 17 -20.16 -10.50 9.85
CA GLY A 17 -19.12 -10.00 10.75
C GLY A 17 -17.69 -9.91 10.20
N ALA A 18 -17.42 -10.33 8.96
CA ALA A 18 -16.03 -10.50 8.49
C ALA A 18 -15.75 -10.00 7.06
N LEU A 19 -16.42 -8.93 6.60
CA LEU A 19 -15.97 -8.24 5.38
C LEU A 19 -14.74 -7.37 5.69
N HIS A 20 -13.55 -7.97 5.73
CA HIS A 20 -12.32 -7.21 5.67
C HIS A 20 -12.21 -6.59 4.27
N ALA A 21 -12.12 -5.25 4.20
CA ALA A 21 -11.85 -4.55 2.95
C ALA A 21 -10.55 -5.10 2.35
N ALA A 22 -10.57 -5.49 1.08
CA ALA A 22 -9.39 -6.00 0.40
C ALA A 22 -8.22 -5.01 0.50
N PRO A 23 -6.96 -5.47 0.56
CA PRO A 23 -5.81 -4.58 0.58
C PRO A 23 -5.82 -3.65 -0.64
N ALA A 24 -5.50 -2.37 -0.44
CA ALA A 24 -5.38 -1.42 -1.55
C ALA A 24 -4.28 -1.85 -2.51
N ARG A 25 -4.49 -1.59 -3.80
CA ARG A 25 -3.53 -1.85 -4.85
C ARG A 25 -2.83 -0.56 -5.20
N ILE A 26 -1.51 -0.62 -5.29
CA ILE A 26 -0.76 0.36 -6.08
C ILE A 26 -0.76 -0.13 -7.51
N ASP A 27 -1.54 0.53 -8.36
CA ASP A 27 -1.73 0.18 -9.78
C ASP A 27 -0.77 0.91 -10.71
N GLY A 28 -0.24 2.05 -10.25
CA GLY A 28 0.67 2.88 -11.03
C GLY A 28 1.71 3.56 -10.17
N ILE A 29 2.86 3.83 -10.78
CA ILE A 29 3.89 4.69 -10.22
C ILE A 29 4.33 5.65 -11.30
N ARG A 30 4.24 6.95 -11.02
CA ARG A 30 4.70 7.99 -11.93
C ARG A 30 5.83 8.75 -11.30
N VAL A 31 6.86 9.01 -12.11
CA VAL A 31 8.06 9.73 -11.68
C VAL A 31 8.26 10.88 -12.64
N ALA A 32 8.43 12.08 -12.08
CA ALA A 32 8.75 13.27 -12.84
C ALA A 32 9.91 13.99 -12.18
N GLU A 33 10.92 14.31 -12.97
CA GLU A 33 12.03 15.15 -12.57
C GLU A 33 11.73 16.62 -12.92
N TYR A 34 12.03 17.49 -11.97
CA TYR A 34 12.01 18.94 -12.12
C TYR A 34 13.36 19.45 -11.60
N ASP A 35 13.84 20.60 -12.07
CA ASP A 35 15.16 21.18 -11.79
C ASP A 35 15.89 20.64 -10.54
N SER A 36 15.33 20.87 -9.34
CA SER A 36 15.93 20.48 -8.06
C SER A 36 15.11 19.47 -7.25
N LYS A 37 14.14 18.77 -7.86
CA LYS A 37 13.26 17.83 -7.15
C LYS A 37 12.75 16.70 -8.03
N THR A 38 12.63 15.52 -7.44
CA THR A 38 11.92 14.39 -8.05
C THR A 38 10.55 14.23 -7.38
N ARG A 39 9.49 14.19 -8.19
CA ARG A 39 8.13 13.85 -7.73
C ARG A 39 7.84 12.40 -8.06
N VAL A 40 7.55 11.61 -7.03
CA VAL A 40 6.99 10.27 -7.17
C VAL A 40 5.52 10.30 -6.78
N VAL A 41 4.67 9.70 -7.61
CA VAL A 41 3.23 9.54 -7.35
C VAL A 41 2.93 8.06 -7.35
N LEU A 42 2.36 7.57 -6.24
CA LEU A 42 1.80 6.22 -6.13
C LEU A 42 0.30 6.31 -6.40
N GLU A 43 -0.18 5.58 -7.40
CA GLU A 43 -1.60 5.56 -7.78
C GLU A 43 -2.28 4.38 -7.09
N LEU A 44 -3.20 4.70 -6.19
CA LEU A 44 -3.92 3.72 -5.39
C LEU A 44 -5.37 3.61 -5.85
N ASP A 45 -5.91 2.38 -5.86
CA ASP A 45 -7.32 2.10 -6.17
C ASP A 45 -8.29 2.57 -5.07
N GLN A 46 -7.80 2.70 -3.83
CA GLN A 46 -8.55 3.22 -2.69
C GLN A 46 -7.62 3.90 -1.67
N PRO A 47 -8.12 4.91 -0.93
CA PRO A 47 -7.31 5.62 0.07
C PRO A 47 -6.81 4.70 1.18
N ARG A 48 -5.56 4.87 1.60
CA ARG A 48 -4.97 4.21 2.77
C ARG A 48 -4.07 5.14 3.57
N SER A 49 -4.03 4.92 4.87
CA SER A 49 -3.08 5.59 5.75
C SER A 49 -1.66 5.19 5.39
N HIS A 50 -0.74 6.15 5.50
CA HIS A 50 0.67 5.93 5.22
C HIS A 50 1.56 6.71 6.20
N THR A 51 2.80 6.27 6.33
CA THR A 51 3.86 7.02 7.01
C THR A 51 5.01 7.25 6.05
N ILE A 52 5.81 8.28 6.32
CA ILE A 52 7.02 8.61 5.55
C ILE A 52 8.17 8.78 6.53
N GLU A 53 9.28 8.10 6.26
CA GLU A 53 10.52 8.19 7.03
C GLU A 53 11.70 8.44 6.09
N VAL A 54 12.59 9.35 6.49
CA VAL A 54 13.85 9.60 5.78
C VAL A 54 14.97 9.00 6.61
N LEU A 55 15.81 8.19 5.97
CA LEU A 55 16.91 7.49 6.62
C LEU A 55 18.23 7.98 6.04
N ASP A 56 19.11 8.50 6.89
CA ASP A 56 20.37 9.13 6.46
C ASP A 56 21.51 8.14 6.21
N ASN A 57 21.53 7.00 6.93
CA ASN A 57 22.51 5.95 6.70
C ASN A 57 22.06 5.05 5.54
N GLN A 58 22.75 5.18 4.40
CA GLN A 58 22.28 4.77 3.07
C GLN A 58 21.00 5.53 2.69
N PRO A 59 21.14 6.79 2.23
CA PRO A 59 20.04 7.73 2.01
C PRO A 59 18.85 7.12 1.28
N ARG A 60 17.69 7.12 1.95
CA ARG A 60 16.44 6.60 1.38
C ARG A 60 15.22 7.25 1.99
N VAL A 61 14.18 7.41 1.18
CA VAL A 61 12.82 7.72 1.63
C VAL A 61 12.03 6.42 1.69
N VAL A 62 11.40 6.16 2.83
CA VAL A 62 10.59 4.98 3.07
C VAL A 62 9.14 5.41 3.23
N VAL A 63 8.24 4.76 2.51
CA VAL A 63 6.81 4.97 2.61
C VAL A 63 6.15 3.65 2.99
N ASP A 64 5.50 3.61 4.15
CA ASP A 64 4.71 2.44 4.56
C ASP A 64 3.23 2.71 4.35
N LEU A 65 2.53 1.74 3.78
CA LEU A 65 1.10 1.79 3.48
C LEU A 65 0.38 0.66 4.19
N TYR A 66 -0.63 1.00 5.00
CA TYR A 66 -1.41 0.02 5.75
C TYR A 66 -2.37 -0.74 4.85
N SER A 67 -2.38 -2.06 4.97
CA SER A 67 -3.22 -2.99 4.21
C SER A 67 -3.19 -2.66 2.71
N ALA A 68 -1.99 -2.72 2.15
CA ALA A 68 -1.73 -2.42 0.75
C ALA A 68 -0.86 -3.50 0.09
N ARG A 69 -0.90 -3.56 -1.24
CA ARG A 69 -0.08 -4.47 -2.05
C ARG A 69 0.36 -3.79 -3.34
N MET A 70 1.56 -4.14 -3.79
CA MET A 70 2.06 -3.70 -5.09
C MET A 70 1.40 -4.53 -6.19
N SER A 71 0.71 -3.90 -7.13
CA SER A 71 0.25 -4.54 -8.36
C SER A 71 1.00 -4.05 -9.60
N ALA A 72 1.54 -2.84 -9.56
CA ALA A 72 2.40 -2.29 -10.60
C ALA A 72 3.77 -2.97 -10.62
N THR A 73 4.42 -2.96 -11.79
CA THR A 73 5.85 -3.31 -11.89
C THR A 73 6.68 -2.06 -11.63
N LEU A 74 7.65 -2.15 -10.71
CA LEU A 74 8.59 -1.06 -10.50
C LEU A 74 9.53 -0.90 -11.71
N PRO A 75 9.87 0.34 -12.11
CA PRO A 75 10.89 0.55 -13.11
C PRO A 75 12.24 0.03 -12.60
N GLN A 76 13.03 -0.59 -13.49
CA GLN A 76 14.34 -1.17 -13.13
C GLN A 76 15.38 -0.10 -12.76
N ARG A 77 15.24 1.11 -13.29
CA ARG A 77 16.09 2.27 -13.00
C ARG A 77 15.23 3.40 -12.46
N GLY A 78 15.79 4.16 -11.53
CA GLY A 78 15.16 5.37 -11.02
C GLY A 78 15.29 6.57 -11.98
N THR A 79 14.81 7.73 -11.53
CA THR A 79 14.77 8.98 -12.30
C THR A 79 15.02 10.15 -11.34
N GLY A 80 15.81 11.13 -11.77
CA GLY A 80 16.30 12.22 -10.92
C GLY A 80 17.05 11.74 -9.69
N ILE A 81 16.68 12.29 -8.52
CA ILE A 81 17.29 11.97 -7.22
C ILE A 81 16.99 10.52 -6.81
N VAL A 82 15.87 9.95 -7.24
CA VAL A 82 15.56 8.55 -6.90
C VAL A 82 16.37 7.63 -7.81
N ARG A 83 17.33 6.90 -7.24
CA ARG A 83 18.23 5.99 -7.97
C ARG A 83 17.61 4.63 -8.22
N ARG A 84 16.85 4.13 -7.23
CA ARG A 84 16.21 2.81 -7.27
C ARG A 84 14.95 2.80 -6.43
N MET A 85 13.97 2.02 -6.87
CA MET A 85 12.74 1.75 -6.11
C MET A 85 12.72 0.29 -5.70
N ARG A 86 12.27 0.03 -4.47
CA ARG A 86 12.08 -1.33 -3.93
C ARG A 86 10.74 -1.38 -3.21
N HIS A 87 10.18 -2.58 -3.08
CA HIS A 87 9.01 -2.78 -2.24
C HIS A 87 9.07 -4.14 -1.53
N GLY A 88 8.36 -4.27 -0.43
CA GLY A 88 8.27 -5.51 0.32
C GLY A 88 7.19 -5.48 1.39
N ARG A 89 6.84 -6.65 1.91
CA ARG A 89 6.00 -6.74 3.11
C ARG A 89 6.76 -6.19 4.31
N HIS A 90 6.07 -5.45 5.16
CA HIS A 90 6.58 -4.88 6.41
C HIS A 90 5.64 -5.28 7.57
N PRO A 91 6.12 -5.34 8.83
CA PRO A 91 5.30 -5.74 9.97
C PRO A 91 3.98 -4.97 10.07
N GLY A 92 2.95 -5.58 10.66
CA GLY A 92 1.65 -4.92 10.84
C GLY A 92 0.79 -4.81 9.58
N ASP A 93 0.90 -5.77 8.65
CA ASP A 93 0.17 -5.79 7.37
C ASP A 93 0.43 -4.55 6.50
N MET A 94 1.68 -4.08 6.50
CA MET A 94 2.09 -2.92 5.72
C MET A 94 2.84 -3.33 4.44
N LEU A 95 2.62 -2.57 3.38
CA LEU A 95 3.52 -2.53 2.23
C LEU A 95 4.52 -1.41 2.44
N ARG A 96 5.81 -1.75 2.45
CA ARG A 96 6.89 -0.77 2.44
C ARG A 96 7.36 -0.53 1.02
N VAL A 97 7.39 0.72 0.61
CA VAL A 97 8.02 1.20 -0.63
C VAL A 97 9.24 2.02 -0.25
N VAL A 98 10.37 1.73 -0.87
CA VAL A 98 11.66 2.37 -0.57
C VAL A 98 12.17 3.05 -1.83
N PHE A 99 12.52 4.32 -1.70
CA PHE A 99 13.17 5.14 -2.72
C PHE A 99 14.61 5.38 -2.27
N ASP A 100 15.55 4.68 -2.89
CA ASP A 100 16.97 4.88 -2.66
C ASP A 100 17.40 6.18 -3.38
N LEU A 101 18.09 7.07 -2.67
CA LEU A 101 18.51 8.39 -3.16
C LEU A 101 19.99 8.43 -3.62
#